data_AF-A0A699RKQ9-F1
#
_entry.id   AF-A0A699RKQ9-F1
#
_cell.length_a   1.000
_cell.length_b   1.000
_cell.length_c   1.000
_cell.angle_alpha   90.00
_cell.angle_beta   90.00
_cell.angle_gamma   90.00
#
_symmetry.space_group_name_H-M   'P 1'
#
loop_
_entity.id
_entity.type
_entity.pdbx_description
1 polymer ?
#
loop_
_entity_poly.entity_id
_entity_poly.type
_entity_poly.pdbx_seq_one_letter_code
_entity_poly.pdbx_strand_id
1 'polypeptide(L)' 'WFADLANYHAGNFIIKGMTSQQKQKIFKDVRHYFWDDPCLFRTCADQIIRRCVAGKEAIDILNACHSGPTGGHYGANYTA' A
#
# COMPACT_ATOMS: atom_id res chain seq x y z
N TRP A 1 -5.47 1.86 -12.08
CA TRP A 1 -5.18 0.61 -11.33
C TRP A 1 -5.67 0.70 -9.88
N PHE A 2 -5.07 1.54 -9.03
CA PHE A 2 -5.52 1.69 -7.62
C PHE A 2 -6.95 2.21 -7.51
N ALA A 3 -7.27 3.28 -8.23
CA ALA A 3 -8.63 3.82 -8.30
C ALA A 3 -9.64 2.77 -8.80
N ASP A 4 -9.26 1.95 -9.77
CA ASP A 4 -10.13 0.91 -10.34
C ASP A 4 -10.42 -0.19 -9.31
N LEU A 5 -9.42 -0.59 -8.51
CA LEU A 5 -9.58 -1.55 -7.40
C LEU A 5 -10.43 -0.97 -6.26
N ALA A 6 -10.15 0.27 -5.86
CA ALA A 6 -10.91 0.96 -4.81
C ALA A 6 -12.37 1.14 -5.23
N ASN A 7 -12.64 1.57 -6.47
CA ASN A 7 -13.99 1.71 -7.01
C ASN A 7 -14.72 0.36 -7.10
N TYR A 8 -14.02 -0.71 -7.46
CA TYR A 8 -14.59 -2.05 -7.47
C TYR A 8 -14.95 -2.52 -6.05
N HIS A 9 -14.08 -2.33 -5.07
CA HIS A 9 -14.37 -2.72 -3.68
C HIS A 9 -15.44 -1.85 -3.01
N ALA A 10 -15.47 -0.55 -3.30
CA ALA A 10 -16.42 0.39 -2.69
C ALA A 10 -17.85 0.24 -3.23
N GLY A 11 -18.02 -0.24 -4.48
CA GLY A 11 -19.35 -0.27 -5.10
C GLY A 11 -19.53 -1.21 -6.29
N ASN A 12 -18.65 -2.20 -6.48
CA ASN A 12 -18.66 -3.14 -7.60
C ASN A 12 -18.61 -2.46 -8.99
N PHE A 13 -18.04 -1.26 -9.07
CA PHE A 13 -17.98 -0.50 -10.32
C PHE A 13 -16.87 -1.05 -11.23
N ILE A 14 -17.27 -1.66 -12.35
CA ILE A 14 -16.34 -1.98 -13.44
C ILE A 14 -16.34 -0.81 -14.44
N ILE A 15 -15.17 -0.23 -14.68
CA ILE A 15 -14.99 0.86 -15.65
C ILE A 15 -15.44 0.38 -17.04
N LYS A 16 -16.39 1.10 -17.64
CA LYS A 16 -16.85 0.84 -19.02
C LYS A 16 -15.71 1.05 -20.00
N GLY A 17 -15.63 0.19 -21.02
CA GLY A 17 -14.59 0.29 -22.06
C GLY A 17 -13.30 -0.50 -21.78
N MET A 18 -13.20 -1.21 -20.66
CA MET A 18 -12.05 -2.11 -20.42
C MET A 18 -12.05 -3.31 -21.37
N THR A 19 -10.85 -3.65 -21.87
CA THR A 19 -10.63 -4.88 -22.63
C THR A 19 -10.81 -6.11 -21.73
N SER A 20 -11.07 -7.27 -22.34
CA SER A 20 -11.17 -8.53 -21.60
C SER A 20 -9.91 -8.82 -20.78
N GLN A 21 -8.73 -8.51 -21.34
CA GLN A 21 -7.44 -8.69 -20.66
C GLN A 21 -7.31 -7.80 -19.43
N GLN A 22 -7.74 -6.53 -19.51
CA GLN A 22 -7.72 -5.60 -18.38
C GLN A 22 -8.65 -6.07 -17.25
N LYS A 23 -9.86 -6.54 -17.60
CA LYS A 23 -10.79 -7.09 -16.61
C LYS A 23 -10.20 -8.31 -15.89
N GLN A 24 -9.65 -9.25 -16.64
CA GLN A 24 -9.00 -10.43 -16.06
C GLN A 24 -7.85 -10.06 -15.12
N LYS A 25 -7.04 -9.06 -15.49
CA LYS A 25 -5.99 -8.54 -14.62
C LYS A 25 -6.55 -8.00 -13.31
N ILE A 26 -7.62 -7.20 -13.36
CA ILE A 26 -8.26 -6.66 -12.16
C ILE A 26 -8.81 -7.78 -11.28
N PHE A 27 -9.52 -8.75 -11.84
CA PHE A 27 -10.05 -9.88 -11.07
C PHE A 27 -8.96 -10.72 -10.40
N LYS A 28 -7.79 -10.84 -11.02
CA LYS A 28 -6.63 -11.49 -10.42
C LYS A 28 -6.06 -10.65 -9.28
N ASP A 29 -5.93 -9.35 -9.47
CA ASP A 29 -5.36 -8.45 -8.49
C ASP A 29 -6.26 -8.31 -7.25
N VAL A 30 -7.57 -8.07 -7.43
CA VAL A 30 -8.60 -7.88 -6.39
C VAL A 30 -8.56 -8.95 -5.29
N ARG A 31 -8.17 -10.19 -5.59
CA ARG A 31 -8.07 -11.26 -4.59
C ARG A 31 -7.03 -10.99 -3.49
N HIS A 32 -6.07 -10.12 -3.76
CA HIS A 32 -4.96 -9.82 -2.86
C HIS A 32 -5.13 -8.48 -2.12
N TYR A 33 -6.17 -7.72 -2.46
CA TYR A 33 -6.42 -6.42 -1.87
C TYR A 33 -7.78 -6.40 -1.17
N PHE A 34 -7.89 -5.56 -0.16
CA PHE A 34 -9.17 -5.23 0.46
C PHE A 34 -9.20 -3.77 0.86
N TRP A 35 -10.39 -3.20 0.86
CA TRP A 35 -10.65 -1.83 1.25
C TRP A 35 -11.14 -1.78 2.69
N ASP A 36 -10.48 -0.99 3.52
CA ASP A 36 -10.91 -0.63 4.87
C ASP A 36 -10.76 0.88 5.00
N ASP A 37 -11.88 1.59 4.82
CA ASP A 37 -11.93 3.02 4.55
C ASP A 37 -11.14 3.84 5.60
N PRO A 38 -10.23 4.75 5.18
CA PRO A 38 -9.94 5.27 3.83
C PRO A 38 -8.75 4.57 3.14
N CYS A 39 -8.41 3.36 3.55
CA CYS A 39 -7.13 2.71 3.23
C CYS A 39 -7.34 1.45 2.38
N LEU A 40 -6.48 1.28 1.37
CA LEU A 40 -6.34 0.00 0.68
C LEU A 40 -5.25 -0.81 1.37
N PHE A 41 -5.52 -2.08 1.61
CA PHE A 41 -4.58 -3.03 2.16
C PHE A 41 -4.30 -4.15 1.16
N ARG A 42 -3.10 -4.71 1.26
CA ARG A 42 -2.66 -5.87 0.47
C ARG A 42 -2.18 -6.97 1.39
N THR A 43 -2.64 -8.20 1.15
CA THR A 43 -2.00 -9.40 1.71
C THR A 43 -0.79 -9.76 0.85
N CYS A 44 0.40 -9.63 1.42
CA CYS A 44 1.66 -9.96 0.75
C CYS A 44 1.95 -11.47 0.79
N ALA A 45 2.95 -11.92 0.03
CA ALA A 45 3.30 -13.35 -0.06
C ALA A 45 3.87 -13.91 1.26
N ASP A 46 4.34 -13.03 2.15
CA ASP A 46 4.72 -13.31 3.53
C ASP A 46 3.51 -13.39 4.47
N GLN A 47 2.28 -13.33 3.95
CA GLN A 47 1.02 -13.26 4.68
C GLN A 47 0.85 -12.00 5.54
N ILE A 48 1.77 -11.03 5.44
CA ILE A 48 1.68 -9.77 6.16
C ILE A 48 0.73 -8.84 5.41
N ILE A 49 -0.22 -8.27 6.14
CA ILE A 49 -1.11 -7.23 5.64
C ILE A 49 -0.35 -5.91 5.65
N ARG A 50 -0.25 -5.25 4.50
CA ARG A 50 0.42 -3.97 4.35
C ARG A 50 -0.52 -2.92 3.79
N ARG A 51 -0.50 -1.72 4.37
CA ARG A 51 -1.22 -0.57 3.84
C ARG A 51 -0.56 -0.12 2.53
N CYS A 52 -1.37 0.06 1.48
CA CYS A 52 -0.94 0.74 0.28
C CYS A 52 -0.91 2.24 0.54
N VAL A 53 0.22 2.88 0.26
CA VAL A 53 0.40 4.33 0.41
C VAL A 53 0.43 4.99 -0.96
N ALA A 54 -0.16 6.19 -1.06
CA ALA A 54 -0.07 6.98 -2.29
C ALA A 54 1.38 7.41 -2.52
N GLY A 55 1.79 7.61 -3.78
CA GLY A 55 3.19 7.99 -4.08
C GLY A 55 3.63 9.30 -3.39
N LYS A 56 2.72 10.27 -3.26
CA LYS A 56 2.99 11.51 -2.51
C LYS A 56 3.17 11.23 -1.01
N GLU A 57 2.25 10.47 -0.42
CA GLU A 57 2.33 10.06 0.98
C GLU A 57 3.59 9.23 1.28
N ALA A 58 4.02 8.38 0.35
CA ALA A 58 5.25 7.62 0.47
C ALA A 58 6.48 8.53 0.57
N ILE A 59 6.52 9.64 -0.19
CA ILE A 59 7.58 10.65 -0.10
C ILE A 59 7.55 11.33 1.28
N ASP A 60 6.37 11.70 1.77
CA ASP A 60 6.23 12.34 3.08
C ASP A 60 6.65 11.41 4.22
N ILE A 61 6.29 10.12 4.14
CA ILE A 61 6.75 9.07 5.07
C ILE A 61 8.27 8.94 5.02
N LEU A 62 8.85 8.85 3.83
CA LEU A 62 10.30 8.74 3.66
C LEU A 62 11.02 9.96 4.25
N ASN A 63 10.54 11.17 3.95
CA ASN A 63 11.10 12.40 4.50
C ASN A 63 11.01 12.44 6.03
N ALA A 64 9.87 12.07 6.62
CA ALA A 64 9.71 11.98 8.07
C ALA A 64 10.68 10.97 8.70
N CYS A 65 10.91 9.82 8.05
CA CYS A 65 11.88 8.83 8.54
C CYS A 65 13.33 9.32 8.45
N HIS A 66 13.67 10.12 7.42
CA HIS A 66 15.04 10.64 7.24
C HIS A 66 15.32 11.92 8.03
N SER A 67 14.30 12.76 8.25
CA SER A 67 14.39 14.06 8.94
C SER A 67 13.96 14.01 10.41
N GLY A 68 13.35 12.91 10.85
CA GLY A 68 13.11 12.65 12.26
C GLY A 68 14.44 12.57 13.02
N PRO A 69 14.43 12.67 14.35
CA PRO A 69 15.61 12.41 15.15
C PRO A 69 15.90 10.91 15.04
N THR A 70 16.64 10.51 14.00
CA THR A 70 17.14 9.16 13.85
C THR A 70 18.09 8.97 15.02
N GLY A 71 17.58 8.26 16.04
CA GLY A 71 18.22 8.05 17.32
C GLY A 71 19.68 7.73 17.12
N GLY A 72 20.52 8.55 17.73
CA GLY A 72 21.97 8.43 17.65
C GLY A 72 22.42 7.00 17.93
N HIS A 73 23.55 6.65 17.33
CA HIS A 73 24.27 5.43 17.65
C HIS A 73 24.26 5.23 19.17
N TYR A 74 23.56 4.21 19.66
CA TYR A 74 23.79 3.71 21.00
C TYR A 74 25.17 3.07 20.97
N GLY A 75 26.20 3.90 21.08
CA GLY A 75 27.56 3.45 21.28
C GLY A 75 27.55 2.59 22.54
N ALA A 76 28.06 1.36 22.44
CA ALA A 76 28.22 0.51 23.60
C ALA A 76 29.03 1.28 24.65
N ASN A 77 28.42 1.58 25.80
CA ASN A 77 29.15 2.03 26.97
C ASN A 77 29.95 0.83 27.48
N TYR A 78 31.19 0.68 27.01
CA TYR A 78 32.16 -0.16 27.72
C TYR A 78 32.59 0.62 28.96
N THR A 79 31.98 0.30 30.11
CA THR A 79 32.53 0.66 31.41
C THR A 79 33.81 -0.16 31.66
N ALA A 80 34.85 0.53 32.13
CA ALA A 80 36.19 0.01 32.40
C ALA A 80 36.21 -1.11 33.47
#